data_AF-A0A8X8WTK6-F1
#
_entry.id   AF-A0A8X8WTK6-F1
#
_cell.length_a   1.000
_cell.length_b   1.000
_cell.length_c   1.000
_cell.angle_alpha   90.00
_cell.angle_beta   90.00
_cell.angle_gamma   90.00
#
_symmetry.space_group_name_H-M   'P 1'
#
loop_
_entity.id
_entity.type
_entity.pdbx_description
1 polymer ?
#
loop_
_entity_poly.entity_id
_entity_poly.type
_entity_poly.pdbx_seq_one_letter_code
_entity_poly.pdbx_strand_id
1 'polypeptide(L)'
;MEDLFRAYAPYLYLHPDEEYLPSSVDWFFSNGTLLYMKGEESRPVRIEPGGANLPKGGDPAGLYWLDLPADQGGRDGVSYGHIASAEVYVHFKPGVENMMFTDIQYSGGKWVDASLLHFESGNRFAWYSSRNGHAGNDETGLYLQGLWNGFGIRNDWARSNKVVASEGEAEAVAEPPWLSYGSKWGPTKHYDTVAEVRKFLLGKLKKLLDKLMKVIDEVYGTNGPT
;
A
#
# COMPACT_ATOMS: atom_id res chain seq x y z
N MET A 1 -12.24 1.69 23.16
CA MET A 1 -11.72 1.52 21.78
C MET A 1 -10.27 1.05 21.82
N GLU A 2 -9.42 1.68 22.62
CA GLU A 2 -8.06 1.21 22.90
C GLU A 2 -7.96 -0.27 23.32
N ASP A 3 -8.79 -0.72 24.27
CA ASP A 3 -8.80 -2.14 24.70
C ASP A 3 -9.13 -3.10 23.54
N LEU A 4 -9.95 -2.67 22.59
CA LEU A 4 -10.29 -3.46 21.41
C LEU A 4 -9.09 -3.60 20.47
N PHE A 5 -8.36 -2.50 20.23
CA PHE A 5 -7.12 -2.54 19.44
C PHE A 5 -6.08 -3.42 20.10
N ARG A 6 -5.83 -3.22 21.40
CA ARG A 6 -4.86 -4.02 22.14
C ARG A 6 -5.20 -5.52 22.12
N ALA A 7 -6.49 -5.86 22.17
CA ALA A 7 -6.93 -7.24 22.18
C ALA A 7 -6.94 -7.89 20.79
N TYR A 8 -7.32 -7.17 19.73
CA TYR A 8 -7.69 -7.78 18.44
C TYR A 8 -6.93 -7.27 17.21
N ALA A 9 -6.17 -6.19 17.32
CA ALA A 9 -5.41 -5.71 16.17
C ALA A 9 -4.37 -6.76 15.74
N PRO A 10 -4.15 -6.93 14.43
CA PRO A 10 -3.19 -7.90 13.94
C PRO A 10 -1.76 -7.49 14.27
N TYR A 11 -0.89 -8.48 14.31
CA TYR A 11 0.53 -8.29 14.07
C TYR A 11 0.78 -8.29 12.57
N LEU A 12 1.22 -7.17 12.02
CA LEU A 12 1.64 -7.08 10.63
C LEU A 12 3.13 -7.40 10.52
N TYR A 13 3.43 -8.55 9.96
CA TYR A 13 4.78 -8.99 9.62
C TYR A 13 5.15 -8.52 8.22
N LEU A 14 6.12 -7.62 8.12
CA LEU A 14 6.66 -7.21 6.83
C LEU A 14 7.51 -8.35 6.25
N HIS A 15 7.60 -8.46 4.93
CA HIS A 15 8.42 -9.48 4.29
C HIS A 15 9.91 -9.33 4.74
N PRO A 16 10.69 -10.42 4.94
CA PRO A 16 12.10 -10.33 5.33
C PRO A 16 12.92 -9.43 4.40
N ASP A 17 12.67 -9.57 3.10
CA ASP A 17 13.30 -8.78 2.03
C ASP A 17 12.64 -7.41 1.79
N GLU A 18 11.72 -6.95 2.66
CA GLU A 18 11.10 -5.63 2.53
C GLU A 18 12.17 -4.54 2.63
N GLU A 19 12.32 -3.76 1.56
CA GLU A 19 13.27 -2.66 1.46
C GLU A 19 12.63 -1.33 1.91
N TYR A 20 11.34 -1.15 1.65
CA TYR A 20 10.61 0.09 1.89
C TYR A 20 9.67 -0.11 3.08
N LEU A 21 9.96 0.58 4.18
CA LEU A 21 9.19 0.46 5.41
C LEU A 21 8.04 1.46 5.45
N PRO A 22 6.97 1.21 6.22
CA PRO A 22 5.93 2.20 6.42
C PRO A 22 6.45 3.43 7.18
N SER A 23 5.74 4.54 7.06
CA SER A 23 5.91 5.77 7.86
C SER A 23 4.52 6.38 8.14
N SER A 24 4.41 7.31 9.07
CA SER A 24 3.18 8.12 9.16
C SER A 24 3.10 9.08 7.98
N VAL A 25 1.87 9.47 7.66
CA VAL A 25 1.60 10.50 6.65
C VAL A 25 2.25 11.83 7.05
N ASP A 26 2.24 12.18 8.33
CA ASP A 26 2.86 13.41 8.82
C ASP A 26 4.39 13.39 8.67
N TRP A 27 5.03 12.25 8.90
CA TRP A 27 6.45 12.09 8.60
C TRP A 27 6.70 12.27 7.12
N PHE A 28 5.92 11.62 6.26
CA PHE A 28 6.05 11.74 4.81
C PHE A 28 6.00 13.21 4.36
N PHE A 29 4.98 13.97 4.79
CA PHE A 29 4.84 15.39 4.45
C PHE A 29 5.95 16.28 4.99
N SER A 30 6.37 16.02 6.23
CA SER A 30 7.40 16.84 6.89
C SER A 30 8.77 16.68 6.22
N ASN A 31 9.01 15.57 5.53
CA ASN A 31 10.30 15.25 4.90
C ASN A 31 10.43 15.68 3.43
N GLY A 32 9.69 16.72 3.02
CA GLY A 32 9.97 17.46 1.78
C GLY A 32 9.28 16.91 0.53
N THR A 33 8.23 16.11 0.72
CA THR A 33 7.37 15.64 -0.37
C THR A 33 6.65 16.80 -1.04
N LEU A 34 6.27 16.55 -2.29
CA LEU A 34 5.85 17.57 -3.23
C LEU A 34 4.47 17.23 -3.79
N LEU A 35 3.61 18.24 -3.89
CA LEU A 35 2.36 18.22 -4.64
C LEU A 35 2.63 18.72 -6.06
N TYR A 36 2.31 17.88 -7.03
CA TYR A 36 2.37 18.20 -8.44
C TYR A 36 0.97 18.45 -9.00
N MET A 37 0.92 19.28 -10.03
CA MET A 37 -0.29 19.59 -10.78
C MET A 37 -0.03 19.44 -12.27
N LYS A 38 -0.93 18.75 -12.96
CA LYS A 38 -0.87 18.52 -14.41
C LYS A 38 -0.84 19.86 -15.15
N GLY A 39 0.17 20.05 -16.00
CA GLY A 39 0.40 21.30 -16.72
C GLY A 39 1.32 22.30 -16.01
N GLU A 40 1.63 22.09 -14.73
CA GLU A 40 2.54 22.93 -13.93
C GLU A 40 3.69 22.11 -13.28
N GLU A 41 4.04 20.97 -13.87
CA GLU A 41 5.00 19.99 -13.35
C GLU A 41 6.39 20.54 -13.01
N SER A 42 6.80 21.63 -13.67
CA SER A 42 8.08 22.30 -13.41
C SER A 42 8.11 23.11 -12.11
N ARG A 43 6.96 23.29 -11.45
CA ARG A 43 6.79 24.12 -10.26
C ARG A 43 5.97 23.41 -9.17
N PRO A 44 6.42 22.24 -8.69
CA PRO A 44 5.73 21.53 -7.63
C PRO A 44 5.73 22.36 -6.34
N VAL A 45 4.70 22.16 -5.51
CA VAL A 45 4.53 22.85 -4.23
C VAL A 45 4.88 21.90 -3.10
N ARG A 46 5.63 22.36 -2.11
CA ARG A 46 5.89 21.55 -0.91
C ARG A 46 4.60 21.31 -0.14
N ILE A 47 4.38 20.07 0.29
CA ILE A 47 3.23 19.74 1.14
C ILE A 47 3.49 20.31 2.54
N GLU A 48 2.50 20.99 3.10
CA GLU A 48 2.57 21.49 4.47
C GLU A 48 2.43 20.33 5.47
N PRO A 49 3.01 20.44 6.68
CA PRO A 49 2.75 19.47 7.76
C PRO A 49 1.24 19.25 7.94
N GLY A 50 0.81 17.99 8.05
CA GLY A 50 -0.60 17.62 8.13
C GLY A 50 -1.39 17.75 6.82
N GLY A 51 -0.76 18.17 5.71
CA GLY A 51 -1.39 18.24 4.39
C GLY A 51 -2.40 19.37 4.22
N ALA A 52 -2.26 20.47 4.96
CA ALA A 52 -3.23 21.57 4.97
C ALA A 52 -3.43 22.26 3.60
N ASN A 53 -2.42 22.23 2.74
CA ASN A 53 -2.45 22.79 1.39
C ASN A 53 -2.86 21.79 0.30
N LEU A 54 -3.30 20.59 0.68
CA LEU A 54 -3.77 19.60 -0.29
C LEU A 54 -5.17 19.97 -0.84
N PRO A 55 -5.43 19.72 -2.14
CA PRO A 55 -6.76 19.85 -2.71
C PRO A 55 -7.76 18.95 -1.99
N LYS A 56 -8.93 19.51 -1.64
CA LYS A 56 -10.01 18.78 -0.97
C LYS A 56 -11.06 18.31 -1.97
N GLY A 57 -11.66 17.15 -1.71
CA GLY A 57 -12.87 16.71 -2.41
C GLY A 57 -12.67 15.74 -3.57
N GLY A 58 -11.58 14.96 -3.53
CA GLY A 58 -11.25 13.99 -4.58
C GLY A 58 -10.82 14.65 -5.89
N ASP A 59 -10.26 13.85 -6.79
CA ASP A 59 -9.71 14.33 -8.07
C ASP A 59 -10.10 13.40 -9.22
N PRO A 60 -11.36 13.46 -9.67
CA PRO A 60 -11.86 12.60 -10.73
C PRO A 60 -11.13 12.81 -12.07
N ALA A 61 -10.44 13.94 -12.24
CA ALA A 61 -9.67 14.25 -13.44
C ALA A 61 -8.19 13.84 -13.35
N GLY A 62 -7.72 13.39 -12.18
CA GLY A 62 -6.32 13.01 -11.94
C GLY A 62 -5.35 14.15 -12.23
N LEU A 63 -5.71 15.37 -11.82
CA LEU A 63 -4.93 16.59 -11.99
C LEU A 63 -3.75 16.69 -11.03
N TYR A 64 -3.82 16.04 -9.87
CA TYR A 64 -2.85 16.15 -8.79
C TYR A 64 -2.22 14.81 -8.44
N TRP A 65 -0.96 14.84 -8.01
CA TRP A 65 -0.30 13.71 -7.39
C TRP A 65 0.76 14.18 -6.40
N LEU A 66 1.06 13.33 -5.42
CA LEU A 66 2.17 13.55 -4.50
C LEU A 66 3.39 12.78 -5.00
N ASP A 67 4.58 13.34 -4.89
CA ASP A 67 5.84 12.64 -5.16
C ASP A 67 6.86 12.92 -4.06
N LEU A 68 7.92 12.13 -4.07
CA LEU A 68 9.08 12.27 -3.22
C LEU A 68 9.80 13.62 -3.49
N PRO A 69 10.72 14.04 -2.60
CA PRO A 69 11.56 15.21 -2.84
C PRO A 69 12.23 15.17 -4.23
N ALA A 70 12.42 16.35 -4.82
CA ALA A 70 13.00 16.47 -6.16
C ALA A 70 14.50 16.18 -6.18
N ASP A 71 15.21 16.40 -5.07
CA ASP A 71 16.63 16.07 -4.95
C ASP A 71 16.83 14.59 -4.59
N GLN A 72 17.90 14.00 -5.11
CA GLN A 72 18.18 12.58 -4.93
C GLN A 72 18.33 12.18 -3.46
N GLY A 73 18.95 13.03 -2.63
CA GLY A 73 19.18 12.72 -1.23
C GLY A 73 17.88 12.63 -0.43
N GLY A 74 16.99 13.59 -0.61
CA GLY A 74 15.65 13.57 -0.03
C GLY A 74 14.80 12.43 -0.59
N ARG A 75 14.91 12.16 -1.90
CA ARG A 75 14.20 11.06 -2.55
C ARG A 75 14.59 9.70 -1.96
N ASP A 76 15.88 9.43 -1.84
CA ASP A 76 16.39 8.20 -1.25
C ASP A 76 15.92 8.12 0.22
N GLY A 77 16.13 9.16 1.01
CA GLY A 77 15.76 9.18 2.43
C GLY A 77 14.27 8.97 2.70
N VAL A 78 13.39 9.59 1.91
CA VAL A 78 11.94 9.43 2.07
C VAL A 78 11.44 8.10 1.51
N SER A 79 12.05 7.60 0.43
CA SER A 79 11.59 6.36 -0.22
C SER A 79 11.64 5.14 0.69
N TYR A 80 12.67 5.01 1.54
CA TYR A 80 12.83 3.90 2.47
C TYR A 80 11.81 3.90 3.63
N GLY A 81 11.10 5.02 3.82
CA GLY A 81 10.17 5.21 4.92
C GLY A 81 10.82 5.25 6.30
N HIS A 82 10.00 5.17 7.34
CA HIS A 82 10.42 5.39 8.73
C HIS A 82 9.49 4.67 9.70
N ILE A 83 9.81 3.41 9.97
CA ILE A 83 8.97 2.49 10.75
C ILE A 83 8.67 3.01 12.16
N ALA A 84 9.60 3.75 12.77
CA ALA A 84 9.41 4.31 14.11
C ALA A 84 8.33 5.42 14.16
N SER A 85 7.99 6.00 13.01
CA SER A 85 6.85 6.91 12.88
C SER A 85 5.59 6.24 12.35
N ALA A 86 5.62 4.95 11.99
CA ALA A 86 4.48 4.33 11.34
C ALA A 86 3.25 4.32 12.26
N GLU A 87 2.13 4.78 11.70
CA GLU A 87 0.84 4.85 12.37
C GLU A 87 -0.20 4.10 11.55
N VAL A 88 -1.20 3.54 12.23
CA VAL A 88 -2.33 2.86 11.59
C VAL A 88 -3.59 3.67 11.85
N TYR A 89 -4.19 4.18 10.78
CA TYR A 89 -5.49 4.86 10.84
C TYR A 89 -6.60 3.85 10.60
N VAL A 90 -7.53 3.75 11.54
CA VAL A 90 -8.68 2.84 11.42
C VAL A 90 -9.97 3.63 11.47
N HIS A 91 -10.75 3.54 10.40
CA HIS A 91 -12.07 4.13 10.34
C HIS A 91 -13.14 3.08 10.59
N PHE A 92 -13.83 3.24 11.71
CA PHE A 92 -15.04 2.50 12.00
C PHE A 92 -16.19 3.12 11.20
N LYS A 93 -16.51 2.50 10.06
CA LYS A 93 -17.77 2.78 9.37
C LYS A 93 -18.82 1.80 9.90
N PRO A 94 -19.98 2.27 10.41
CA PRO A 94 -21.09 1.38 10.70
C PRO A 94 -21.43 0.59 9.44
N GLY A 95 -21.45 -0.74 9.53
CA GLY A 95 -21.94 -1.59 8.46
C GLY A 95 -23.37 -1.22 8.09
N VAL A 96 -23.77 -1.49 6.85
CA VAL A 96 -25.18 -1.42 6.43
C VAL A 96 -26.00 -2.25 7.43
N GLU A 97 -27.13 -1.71 7.91
CA GLU A 97 -27.99 -2.36 8.92
C GLU A 97 -28.18 -3.86 8.61
N ASN A 98 -27.91 -4.71 9.61
CA ASN A 98 -27.97 -6.19 9.58
C ASN A 98 -26.74 -6.96 9.05
N MET A 99 -25.55 -6.35 8.95
CA MET A 99 -24.29 -7.08 8.67
C MET A 99 -23.29 -6.98 9.84
N MET A 100 -22.86 -8.13 10.39
CA MET A 100 -21.88 -8.23 11.49
C MET A 100 -20.45 -8.39 10.96
N PHE A 101 -19.91 -7.41 10.23
CA PHE A 101 -18.54 -7.51 9.71
C PHE A 101 -17.72 -6.25 10.02
N THR A 102 -16.51 -6.44 10.56
CA THR A 102 -15.47 -5.42 10.62
C THR A 102 -14.55 -5.65 9.43
N ASP A 103 -14.50 -4.69 8.50
CA ASP A 103 -13.67 -4.78 7.30
C ASP A 103 -12.23 -4.37 7.64
N ILE A 104 -11.30 -5.34 7.60
CA ILE A 104 -9.86 -5.04 7.48
C ILE A 104 -9.53 -5.29 6.01
N GLN A 105 -9.79 -4.29 5.18
CA GLN A 105 -9.64 -4.41 3.75
C GLN A 105 -8.17 -4.23 3.36
N TYR A 106 -7.59 -5.25 2.74
CA TYR A 106 -6.40 -5.10 1.92
C TYR A 106 -6.70 -5.67 0.52
N SER A 107 -6.39 -4.87 -0.50
CA SER A 107 -6.71 -5.06 -1.93
C SER A 107 -7.03 -6.51 -2.36
N GLY A 108 -8.29 -6.75 -2.73
CA GLY A 108 -8.81 -8.04 -3.21
C GLY A 108 -9.81 -8.74 -2.27
N GLY A 109 -9.86 -8.36 -0.99
CA GLY A 109 -10.94 -8.70 -0.06
C GLY A 109 -11.24 -10.20 0.07
N LYS A 110 -10.31 -10.97 0.65
CA LYS A 110 -10.59 -12.37 1.05
C LYS A 110 -11.29 -12.36 2.41
N TRP A 111 -12.54 -12.81 2.46
CA TRP A 111 -13.21 -13.11 3.71
C TRP A 111 -12.61 -14.41 4.28
N VAL A 112 -12.06 -14.33 5.49
CA VAL A 112 -11.45 -15.46 6.18
C VAL A 112 -12.25 -15.73 7.45
N ASP A 113 -12.61 -16.99 7.69
CA ASP A 113 -13.21 -17.40 8.96
C ASP A 113 -12.18 -17.25 10.08
N ALA A 114 -12.59 -16.70 11.22
CA ALA A 114 -11.67 -16.47 12.34
C ALA A 114 -10.93 -17.74 12.79
N SER A 115 -11.53 -18.93 12.64
CA SER A 115 -10.90 -20.21 12.97
C SER A 115 -9.73 -20.61 12.07
N LEU A 116 -9.59 -19.97 10.91
CA LEU A 116 -8.48 -20.17 9.98
C LEU A 116 -7.31 -19.21 10.25
N LEU A 117 -7.51 -18.19 11.08
CA LEU A 117 -6.46 -17.24 11.41
C LEU A 117 -5.42 -17.84 12.36
N HIS A 118 -4.16 -17.50 12.09
CA HIS A 118 -3.05 -17.87 12.96
C HIS A 118 -2.92 -16.86 14.11
N PHE A 119 -3.36 -17.25 15.30
CA PHE A 119 -3.21 -16.44 16.52
C PHE A 119 -1.85 -16.66 17.17
N GLU A 120 -1.19 -15.57 17.56
CA GLU A 120 0.14 -15.65 18.18
C GLU A 120 0.11 -15.40 19.68
N SER A 121 -0.62 -14.37 20.12
CA SER A 121 -0.75 -13.99 21.52
C SER A 121 -2.16 -13.52 21.80
N GLY A 122 -2.88 -14.25 22.64
CA GLY A 122 -4.28 -13.98 22.96
C GLY A 122 -5.15 -13.96 21.69
N ASN A 123 -5.89 -12.86 21.51
CA ASN A 123 -6.82 -12.69 20.40
C ASN A 123 -6.21 -11.96 19.18
N ARG A 124 -4.88 -11.78 19.16
CA ARG A 124 -4.18 -11.14 18.03
C ARG A 124 -3.71 -12.17 17.02
N PHE A 125 -4.09 -11.97 15.77
CA PHE A 125 -3.66 -12.82 14.66
C PHE A 125 -2.47 -12.22 13.90
N ALA A 126 -1.71 -13.08 13.22
CA ALA A 126 -0.64 -12.68 12.34
C ALA A 126 -1.16 -12.38 10.93
N TRP A 127 -0.65 -11.31 10.34
CA TRP A 127 -0.88 -10.93 8.96
C TRP A 127 0.45 -10.66 8.28
N TYR A 128 0.65 -11.16 7.06
CA TYR A 128 1.92 -11.10 6.37
C TYR A 128 1.83 -10.17 5.17
N SER A 129 2.75 -9.22 5.03
CA SER A 129 2.88 -8.37 3.84
C SER A 129 3.58 -9.11 2.72
N SER A 130 3.15 -8.86 1.48
CA SER A 130 3.76 -9.47 0.30
C SER A 130 5.12 -8.82 0.01
N ARG A 131 6.02 -9.56 -0.64
CA ARG A 131 7.35 -9.08 -0.99
C ARG A 131 7.36 -7.91 -1.97
N ASN A 132 6.57 -7.99 -3.04
CA ASN A 132 6.73 -7.14 -4.22
C ASN A 132 5.55 -6.20 -4.42
N GLY A 133 4.70 -6.03 -3.42
CA GLY A 133 3.53 -5.20 -3.57
C GLY A 133 2.81 -5.00 -2.26
N HIS A 134 1.64 -4.44 -2.42
CA HIS A 134 0.83 -4.04 -1.30
C HIS A 134 0.27 -5.28 -0.57
N ALA A 135 -0.20 -6.32 -1.26
CA ALA A 135 -1.10 -7.35 -0.72
C ALA A 135 -0.66 -7.97 0.63
N GLY A 136 -1.62 -8.21 1.53
CA GLY A 136 -1.39 -8.98 2.74
C GLY A 136 -2.18 -10.28 2.76
N ASN A 137 -1.73 -11.27 3.54
CA ASN A 137 -2.34 -12.60 3.64
C ASN A 137 -2.28 -13.16 5.06
N ASP A 138 -3.20 -14.06 5.39
CA ASP A 138 -3.25 -14.80 6.67
C ASP A 138 -2.23 -15.94 6.75
N GLU A 139 -1.63 -16.29 5.62
CA GLU A 139 -0.67 -17.40 5.49
C GLU A 139 0.62 -16.97 4.78
N THR A 140 1.73 -17.60 5.14
CA THR A 140 3.00 -17.49 4.42
C THR A 140 3.06 -18.46 3.24
N GLY A 141 3.79 -18.11 2.18
CA GLY A 141 4.04 -19.04 1.09
C GLY A 141 4.33 -18.35 -0.24
N LEU A 142 4.57 -19.17 -1.25
CA LEU A 142 4.64 -18.74 -2.64
C LEU A 142 3.22 -18.45 -3.15
N TYR A 143 3.02 -17.26 -3.68
CA TYR A 143 1.80 -16.91 -4.38
C TYR A 143 2.09 -16.41 -5.79
N LEU A 144 1.32 -16.91 -6.74
CA LEU A 144 1.37 -16.48 -8.13
C LEU A 144 0.17 -15.57 -8.38
N GLN A 145 0.44 -14.27 -8.44
CA GLN A 145 -0.57 -13.27 -8.73
C GLN A 145 -0.80 -13.20 -10.24
N GLY A 146 -2.04 -13.37 -10.69
CA GLY A 146 -2.41 -13.26 -12.11
C GLY A 146 -3.06 -14.53 -12.69
N LEU A 147 -2.59 -14.98 -13.85
CA LEU A 147 -3.31 -15.95 -14.69
C LEU A 147 -3.44 -17.33 -13.98
N TRP A 148 -4.69 -17.77 -13.84
CA TRP A 148 -5.13 -18.99 -13.16
C TRP A 148 -4.58 -20.33 -13.67
N ASN A 149 -3.73 -20.33 -14.71
CA ASN A 149 -3.20 -21.54 -15.35
C ASN A 149 -1.76 -21.88 -14.91
N GLY A 150 -1.35 -21.50 -13.69
CA GLY A 150 0.00 -21.74 -13.17
C GLY A 150 1.08 -20.77 -13.71
N PHE A 151 0.66 -19.68 -14.35
CA PHE A 151 1.56 -18.62 -14.83
C PHE A 151 1.17 -17.31 -14.16
N GLY A 152 2.07 -16.72 -13.37
CA GLY A 152 1.77 -15.47 -12.68
C GLY A 152 3.04 -14.78 -12.20
N ILE A 153 2.85 -13.56 -11.70
CA ILE A 153 3.91 -12.81 -11.04
C ILE A 153 4.10 -13.45 -9.68
N ARG A 154 5.34 -13.83 -9.38
CA ARG A 154 5.68 -14.35 -8.06
C ARG A 154 5.63 -13.23 -7.03
N ASN A 155 4.80 -13.40 -6.01
CA ASN A 155 4.75 -12.52 -4.87
C ASN A 155 4.62 -13.38 -3.61
N ASP A 156 5.67 -13.45 -2.81
CA ASP A 156 5.72 -14.35 -1.67
C ASP A 156 5.31 -13.60 -0.39
N TRP A 157 4.69 -14.32 0.54
CA TRP A 157 4.49 -13.89 1.91
C TRP A 157 5.41 -14.68 2.84
N ALA A 158 6.11 -13.98 3.72
CA ALA A 158 7.00 -14.62 4.67
C ALA A 158 7.00 -13.85 5.98
N ARG A 159 7.15 -14.59 7.08
CA ARG A 159 7.33 -14.02 8.40
C ARG A 159 8.74 -13.46 8.55
N SER A 160 8.86 -12.27 9.13
CA SER A 160 10.14 -11.67 9.52
C SER A 160 10.13 -11.22 10.99
N ASN A 161 11.22 -10.59 11.41
CA ASN A 161 11.30 -9.84 12.68
C ASN A 161 10.88 -8.37 12.55
N LYS A 162 10.52 -7.90 11.35
CA LYS A 162 9.98 -6.57 11.08
C LYS A 162 8.47 -6.60 11.33
N VAL A 163 8.05 -6.16 12.51
CA VAL A 163 6.66 -6.24 12.95
C VAL A 163 6.11 -4.85 13.19
N VAL A 164 4.93 -4.58 12.65
CA VAL A 164 4.11 -3.43 13.01
C VAL A 164 2.94 -3.97 13.83
N ALA A 165 2.79 -3.45 15.05
CA ALA A 165 1.73 -3.84 15.98
C ALA A 165 1.16 -2.59 16.64
N SER A 166 -0.15 -2.56 16.83
CA SER A 166 -0.78 -1.48 17.60
C SER A 166 -0.57 -1.73 19.10
N GLU A 167 0.60 -1.36 19.59
CA GLU A 167 0.94 -1.45 21.03
C GLU A 167 0.82 -0.09 21.74
N GLY A 168 0.56 0.98 20.98
CA GLY A 168 0.34 2.33 21.47
C GLY A 168 -1.10 2.61 21.91
N GLU A 169 -1.30 3.80 22.47
CA GLU A 169 -2.62 4.32 22.85
C GLU A 169 -3.45 4.60 21.59
N ALA A 170 -4.70 4.14 21.57
CA ALA A 170 -5.63 4.46 20.49
C ALA A 170 -6.37 5.75 20.84
N GLU A 171 -5.92 6.86 20.24
CA GLU A 171 -6.56 8.16 20.42
C GLU A 171 -7.64 8.39 19.35
N ALA A 172 -8.76 8.96 19.76
CA ALA A 172 -9.73 9.48 18.81
C ALA A 172 -9.17 10.76 18.19
N VAL A 173 -8.63 10.66 16.98
CA VAL A 173 -8.04 11.80 16.29
C VAL A 173 -9.13 12.52 15.48
N ALA A 174 -9.08 13.85 15.47
CA ALA A 174 -9.85 14.61 14.49
C ALA A 174 -9.42 14.21 13.07
N GLU A 175 -10.35 14.20 12.13
CA GLU A 175 -10.07 13.86 10.74
C GLU A 175 -8.93 14.75 10.21
N PRO A 176 -7.79 14.16 9.79
CA PRO A 176 -6.67 14.97 9.36
C PRO A 176 -6.96 15.61 7.99
N PRO A 177 -6.42 16.81 7.70
CA PRO A 177 -6.71 17.53 6.45
C PRO A 177 -6.47 16.72 5.18
N TRP A 178 -5.43 15.87 5.21
CA TRP A 178 -5.06 15.00 4.10
C TRP A 178 -6.04 13.86 3.83
N LEU A 179 -6.92 13.51 4.76
CA LEU A 179 -7.85 12.39 4.54
C LEU A 179 -8.80 12.64 3.37
N SER A 180 -9.14 13.90 3.12
CA SER A 180 -9.99 14.31 2.00
C SER A 180 -9.27 14.40 0.65
N TYR A 181 -7.96 14.17 0.63
CA TYR A 181 -7.16 14.15 -0.59
C TYR A 181 -7.26 12.77 -1.25
N GLY A 182 -8.01 12.72 -2.36
CA GLY A 182 -8.31 11.48 -3.09
C GLY A 182 -7.55 11.33 -4.40
N SER A 183 -6.37 11.96 -4.54
CA SER A 183 -5.51 11.78 -5.72
C SER A 183 -4.32 10.86 -5.44
N LYS A 184 -3.46 10.66 -6.45
CA LYS A 184 -2.39 9.66 -6.43
C LYS A 184 -1.27 10.01 -5.45
N TRP A 185 -0.66 8.98 -4.88
CA TRP A 185 0.51 9.10 -4.02
C TRP A 185 1.70 8.38 -4.62
N GLY A 186 2.86 9.03 -4.56
CA GLY A 186 4.14 8.45 -4.93
C GLY A 186 4.40 8.43 -6.44
N PRO A 187 5.64 8.06 -6.80
CA PRO A 187 6.10 8.13 -8.18
C PRO A 187 5.41 7.12 -9.08
N THR A 188 5.20 7.56 -10.33
CA THR A 188 4.69 6.69 -11.39
C THR A 188 5.84 5.84 -11.94
N LYS A 189 5.80 4.51 -11.78
CA LYS A 189 6.82 3.61 -12.34
C LYS A 189 6.40 3.11 -13.73
N HIS A 190 7.33 3.18 -14.68
CA HIS A 190 7.18 2.56 -16.00
C HIS A 190 8.19 1.43 -16.15
N TYR A 191 7.72 0.23 -16.49
CA TYR A 191 8.57 -0.94 -16.69
C TYR A 191 8.85 -1.14 -18.18
N ASP A 192 10.10 -0.95 -18.61
CA ASP A 192 10.51 -1.04 -20.03
C ASP A 192 11.02 -2.44 -20.42
N THR A 193 10.99 -3.41 -19.50
CA THR A 193 11.59 -4.75 -19.65
C THR A 193 10.91 -5.67 -20.68
N VAL A 194 9.79 -5.26 -21.26
CA VAL A 194 8.95 -6.10 -22.12
C VAL A 194 9.48 -6.19 -23.55
N ALA A 195 10.02 -5.10 -24.08
CA ALA A 195 10.40 -5.00 -25.48
C ALA A 195 11.51 -5.97 -25.87
N GLU A 196 12.43 -6.27 -24.95
CA GLU A 196 13.54 -7.19 -25.18
C GLU A 196 13.11 -8.65 -25.13
N VAL A 197 12.34 -9.05 -24.11
CA VAL A 197 11.85 -10.43 -23.97
C VAL A 197 10.93 -10.81 -25.13
N ARG A 198 10.11 -9.86 -25.60
CA ARG A 198 9.14 -10.07 -26.68
C ARG A 198 9.76 -10.48 -28.02
N LYS A 199 11.02 -10.09 -28.29
CA LYS A 199 11.74 -10.43 -29.53
C LYS A 199 11.97 -11.94 -29.69
N PHE A 200 12.08 -12.67 -28.58
CA PHE A 200 12.43 -14.08 -28.57
C PHE A 200 11.21 -15.03 -28.44
N LEU A 201 10.01 -14.49 -28.24
CA LEU A 201 8.79 -15.30 -28.08
C LEU A 201 8.09 -15.57 -29.41
N LEU A 202 7.38 -16.70 -29.52
CA LEU A 202 6.60 -17.06 -30.72
C LEU A 202 5.12 -17.32 -30.38
N GLY A 203 4.22 -16.91 -31.28
CA GLY A 203 2.80 -17.29 -31.30
C GLY A 203 2.08 -17.14 -29.95
N LYS A 204 1.73 -18.28 -29.32
CA LYS A 204 0.96 -18.35 -28.06
C LYS A 204 1.69 -17.72 -26.86
N LEU A 205 3.02 -17.74 -26.84
CA LEU A 205 3.83 -17.14 -25.77
C LEU A 205 3.76 -15.61 -25.80
N LYS A 206 3.72 -14.99 -26.99
CA LYS A 206 3.50 -13.53 -27.10
C LYS A 206 2.14 -13.14 -26.53
N LYS A 207 1.08 -13.89 -26.86
CA LYS A 207 -0.26 -13.65 -26.32
C LYS A 207 -0.33 -13.83 -24.80
N LEU A 208 0.45 -14.75 -24.24
CA LEU A 208 0.54 -14.95 -22.79
C LEU A 208 1.27 -13.77 -22.13
N LEU A 209 2.39 -13.31 -22.71
CA LEU A 209 3.12 -12.13 -22.25
C LEU A 209 2.23 -10.87 -22.30
N ASP A 210 1.50 -10.66 -23.39
CA ASP A 210 0.61 -9.49 -23.51
C ASP A 210 -0.50 -9.52 -22.44
N LYS A 211 -1.05 -10.71 -22.10
CA LYS A 211 -1.99 -10.86 -20.99
C LYS A 211 -1.35 -10.62 -19.63
N LEU A 212 -0.12 -11.10 -19.42
CA LEU A 212 0.62 -10.87 -18.19
C LEU A 212 0.93 -9.38 -18.00
N MET A 213 1.32 -8.68 -19.07
CA MET A 213 1.58 -7.25 -19.03
C MET A 213 0.34 -6.46 -18.67
N LYS A 214 -0.81 -6.82 -19.24
CA LYS A 214 -2.08 -6.22 -18.84
C LYS A 214 -2.36 -6.42 -17.35
N VAL A 215 -2.06 -7.59 -16.79
CA VAL A 215 -2.19 -7.84 -15.33
C VAL A 215 -1.19 -7.00 -14.53
N ILE A 216 0.06 -6.86 -15.00
CA ILE A 216 1.06 -5.99 -14.35
C ILE A 216 0.57 -4.54 -14.34
N ASP A 217 0.10 -4.03 -15.48
CA ASP A 217 -0.42 -2.67 -15.61
C ASP A 217 -1.73 -2.45 -14.83
N GLU A 218 -2.51 -3.50 -14.59
CA GLU A 218 -3.74 -3.43 -13.77
C GLU A 218 -3.43 -3.50 -12.26
N VAL A 219 -2.50 -4.35 -11.84
CA VAL A 219 -2.19 -4.63 -10.42
C VAL A 219 -1.14 -3.68 -9.86
N TYR A 220 -0.11 -3.39 -10.65
CA TYR A 220 1.03 -2.54 -10.32
C TYR A 220 1.05 -1.28 -11.17
N GLY A 221 -0.13 -0.85 -11.65
CA GLY A 221 -0.27 0.14 -12.69
C GLY A 221 0.65 1.33 -12.52
N THR A 222 0.95 2.00 -13.63
CA THR A 222 1.90 3.12 -13.65
C THR A 222 1.64 4.16 -12.55
N ASN A 223 0.42 4.28 -12.06
CA ASN A 223 0.05 5.18 -10.98
C ASN A 223 0.48 4.60 -9.62
N GLY A 224 1.18 5.40 -8.80
CA GLY A 224 1.50 5.04 -7.41
C GLY A 224 0.25 4.74 -6.56
N PRO A 225 0.43 4.22 -5.33
CA PRO A 225 -0.68 3.78 -4.47
C PRO A 225 -1.79 4.83 -4.37
N THR A 226 -3.03 4.36 -4.51
CA THR A 226 -4.27 5.11 -4.26
C THR A 226 -4.87 4.68 -2.94
#